data_AF-A0A816QE32-F1
#
_entry.id   AF-A0A816QE32-F1
#
_cell.length_a   1.000
_cell.length_b   1.000
_cell.length_c   1.000
_cell.angle_alpha   90.00
_cell.angle_beta   90.00
_cell.angle_gamma   90.00
#
_symmetry.space_group_name_H-M   'P 1'
#
loop_
_entity.id
_entity.type
_entity.pdbx_description
1 polymer ?
#
loop_
_entity_poly.entity_id
_entity_poly.type
_entity_poly.pdbx_seq_one_letter_code
_entity_poly.pdbx_strand_id
1 'polypeptide(L)'
;MPKVNRRRSHSRHVNSRRSIDSIKSNDTETFSSEDETILFHPGGDIDDINFSNGFVLNDISDLFTFCEEQINTRFISVLIYMSLRHLSHTWRDVDSFLTSIGGTTIKTCHKWTNILVNKDFDEFTIDERGGKRGDSFWDCYPDLELEAKQFVYQECSKTEATFTVETLARFIDQRFYELNNLKKIDQQLVRSVESCRLDLRRFGVKFTANSSRPYFLGHEREDVVKHRQEFVKYFIEREQHFYTITNDAVPQWRIPTTAPTILLCHDESTYKCGEITAKRWIMPDNAPFYNKGRGRSIMCSDLLVMHPSGPFFSLTEKDASAAIALGGDNYFNNQSILNQFKRLFQLLPFKKEYKNHNFLCLVDNSRTYTAAEIHLNAFGMRSGTRCPVDKIDYIYDNNKKQTIECYDDDGYSKGLLTIANELNVFVPRKCKLNDLKLLLSQHAAFKSMIRNLFSYSI
;
A
#
# COMPACT_ATOMS: atom_id res chain seq x y z
N MET A 1 -6.18 -31.76 -13.98
CA MET A 1 -6.70 -32.67 -12.92
C MET A 1 -7.40 -31.85 -11.82
N PRO A 2 -8.43 -32.40 -11.15
CA PRO A 2 -9.61 -31.65 -10.70
C PRO A 2 -9.52 -31.01 -9.29
N LYS A 3 -10.35 -29.97 -9.09
CA LYS A 3 -10.47 -29.16 -7.87
C LYS A 3 -11.14 -29.93 -6.73
N VAL A 4 -10.51 -29.91 -5.55
CA VAL A 4 -11.02 -30.52 -4.31
C VAL A 4 -12.00 -29.58 -3.60
N ASN A 5 -13.27 -29.98 -3.51
CA ASN A 5 -14.32 -29.33 -2.71
C ASN A 5 -14.23 -29.79 -1.25
N ARG A 6 -14.03 -28.85 -0.30
CA ARG A 6 -14.20 -29.11 1.13
C ARG A 6 -15.66 -28.91 1.55
N ARG A 7 -16.36 -30.02 1.82
CA ARG A 7 -17.66 -30.05 2.51
C ARG A 7 -17.46 -29.76 4.02
N ARG A 8 -18.25 -28.83 4.57
CA ARG A 8 -18.46 -28.67 6.01
C ARG A 8 -19.59 -29.59 6.46
N SER A 9 -19.34 -30.42 7.47
CA SER A 9 -20.34 -31.23 8.17
C SER A 9 -21.15 -30.36 9.14
N HIS A 10 -22.47 -30.45 9.06
CA HIS A 10 -23.40 -30.04 10.11
C HIS A 10 -23.68 -31.25 11.00
N SER A 11 -23.49 -31.11 12.32
CA SER A 11 -24.08 -32.04 13.28
C SER A 11 -25.37 -31.44 13.85
N ARG A 12 -26.37 -32.31 13.94
CA ARG A 12 -27.71 -32.10 14.48
C ARG A 12 -27.71 -32.41 15.97
N HIS A 13 -28.44 -31.65 16.77
CA HIS A 13 -29.16 -32.12 17.97
C HIS A 13 -30.40 -31.23 18.12
N VAL A 14 -31.58 -31.69 17.71
CA VAL A 14 -32.57 -32.54 18.42
C VAL A 14 -33.37 -31.77 19.47
N ASN A 15 -34.67 -31.67 19.17
CA ASN A 15 -35.77 -31.05 19.89
C ASN A 15 -35.99 -31.63 21.30
N SER A 16 -36.53 -30.81 22.20
CA SER A 16 -37.57 -31.27 23.13
C SER A 16 -38.76 -30.32 23.11
N ARG A 17 -39.91 -30.86 22.72
CA ARG A 17 -41.24 -30.25 22.88
C ARG A 17 -41.75 -30.58 24.28
N ARG A 18 -42.35 -29.63 24.96
CA ARG A 18 -43.43 -29.88 25.92
C ARG A 18 -44.60 -28.97 25.56
N SER A 19 -45.70 -29.58 25.15
CA SER A 19 -47.02 -28.97 25.14
C SER A 19 -47.56 -28.89 26.56
N ILE A 20 -48.48 -27.96 26.82
CA ILE A 20 -49.76 -28.22 27.49
C ILE A 20 -50.65 -26.99 27.22
N ASP A 21 -51.83 -27.29 26.69
CA ASP A 21 -52.94 -26.38 26.43
C ASP A 21 -53.67 -25.95 27.70
N SER A 22 -54.46 -24.88 27.53
CA SER A 22 -55.73 -24.56 28.18
C SER A 22 -55.72 -23.97 29.60
N ILE A 23 -56.03 -22.67 29.71
CA ILE A 23 -56.96 -22.15 30.71
C ILE A 23 -57.88 -21.10 30.05
N LYS A 24 -59.15 -21.18 30.44
CA LYS A 24 -60.36 -20.60 29.87
C LYS A 24 -60.49 -19.10 30.13
N SER A 25 -61.26 -18.48 29.24
CA SER A 25 -62.02 -17.24 29.42
C SER A 25 -62.93 -17.31 30.65
N ASN A 26 -62.90 -16.27 31.47
CA ASN A 26 -64.07 -15.54 31.99
C ASN A 26 -63.56 -14.45 32.95
N ASP A 27 -63.94 -13.21 32.66
CA ASP A 27 -64.53 -12.25 33.60
C ASP A 27 -64.35 -10.83 33.05
N THR A 28 -65.44 -10.35 32.45
CA THR A 28 -65.69 -8.94 32.17
C THR A 28 -66.06 -8.24 33.47
N GLU A 29 -65.16 -7.47 34.03
CA GLU A 29 -65.50 -6.44 35.02
C GLU A 29 -65.59 -5.08 34.30
N THR A 30 -66.83 -4.60 34.19
CA THR A 30 -67.18 -3.22 33.85
C THR A 30 -66.67 -2.26 34.94
N PHE A 31 -65.69 -1.43 34.60
CA PHE A 31 -65.30 -0.28 35.43
C PHE A 31 -66.26 0.88 35.16
N SER A 32 -66.95 1.30 36.21
CA SER A 32 -67.79 2.49 36.28
C SER A 32 -66.90 3.73 36.35
N SER A 33 -66.97 4.61 35.36
CA SER A 33 -66.33 5.93 35.38
C SER A 33 -67.18 6.90 36.18
N GLU A 34 -66.80 7.19 37.43
CA GLU A 34 -67.22 8.42 38.09
C GLU A 34 -66.35 9.55 37.53
N ASP A 35 -66.97 10.48 36.81
CA ASP A 35 -66.35 11.65 36.19
C ASP A 35 -65.87 12.64 37.27
N GLU A 36 -64.59 12.58 37.65
CA GLU A 36 -63.92 13.73 38.25
C GLU A 36 -63.60 14.76 37.17
N THR A 37 -64.33 15.87 37.19
CA THR A 37 -64.15 16.96 36.24
C THR A 37 -62.91 17.76 36.64
N ILE A 38 -61.78 17.49 35.98
CA ILE A 38 -60.55 18.28 36.15
C ILE A 38 -60.80 19.68 35.56
N LEU A 39 -60.82 20.70 36.43
CA LEU A 39 -60.94 22.11 36.05
C LEU A 39 -59.69 22.56 35.28
N PHE A 40 -59.79 22.63 33.96
CA PHE A 40 -58.77 23.24 33.12
C PHE A 40 -58.79 24.77 33.30
N HIS A 41 -57.68 25.36 33.74
CA HIS A 41 -57.45 26.80 33.67
C HIS A 41 -56.83 27.16 32.30
N PRO A 42 -57.56 27.82 31.39
CA PRO A 42 -57.01 28.21 30.11
C PRO A 42 -56.22 29.51 30.28
N GLY A 43 -54.89 29.41 30.41
CA GLY A 43 -54.02 30.60 30.49
C GLY A 43 -52.59 30.39 30.98
N GLY A 44 -52.18 29.16 31.32
CA GLY A 44 -50.77 28.88 31.66
C GLY A 44 -49.91 28.76 30.41
N ASP A 45 -48.90 29.60 30.28
CA ASP A 45 -47.86 29.47 29.25
C ASP A 45 -47.06 28.19 29.54
N ILE A 46 -47.11 27.21 28.62
CA ILE A 46 -46.52 25.87 28.81
C ILE A 46 -44.99 25.94 28.89
N ASP A 47 -44.40 27.04 28.41
CA ASP A 47 -42.96 27.25 28.35
C ASP A 47 -42.32 27.56 29.73
N ASP A 48 -43.11 27.76 30.78
CA ASP A 48 -42.65 28.14 32.13
C ASP A 48 -42.91 27.06 33.21
N ILE A 49 -42.93 25.77 32.85
CA ILE A 49 -42.94 24.68 33.84
C ILE A 49 -41.59 24.64 34.56
N ASN A 50 -41.54 25.27 35.73
CA ASN A 50 -40.37 25.26 36.59
C ASN A 50 -40.32 23.95 37.41
N PHE A 51 -39.39 23.06 37.03
CA PHE A 51 -39.11 21.77 37.69
C PHE A 51 -38.59 21.92 39.14
N SER A 52 -38.36 23.14 39.62
CA SER A 52 -38.14 23.43 41.04
C SER A 52 -39.43 23.29 41.87
N ASN A 53 -40.60 23.36 41.22
CA ASN A 53 -41.89 23.29 41.87
C ASN A 53 -42.33 21.82 41.93
N GLY A 54 -42.06 21.15 43.05
CA GLY A 54 -42.18 19.69 43.19
C GLY A 54 -43.56 19.11 42.91
N PHE A 55 -44.62 19.92 42.81
CA PHE A 55 -45.98 19.45 42.61
C PHE A 55 -46.18 18.73 41.27
N VAL A 56 -45.76 19.35 40.16
CA VAL A 56 -45.89 18.75 38.80
C VAL A 56 -45.03 17.50 38.65
N LEU A 57 -43.88 17.46 39.34
CA LEU A 57 -43.00 16.29 39.32
C LEU A 57 -43.55 15.12 40.12
N ASN A 58 -44.27 15.40 41.20
CA ASN A 58 -44.97 14.38 41.96
C ASN A 58 -46.10 13.78 41.12
N ASP A 59 -46.90 14.60 40.43
CA ASP A 59 -47.98 14.09 39.57
C ASP A 59 -47.45 13.21 38.42
N ILE A 60 -46.33 13.61 37.78
CA ILE A 60 -45.69 12.80 36.74
C ILE A 60 -45.06 11.54 37.35
N SER A 61 -44.49 11.62 38.56
CA SER A 61 -43.92 10.47 39.28
C SER A 61 -44.99 9.46 39.70
N ASP A 62 -46.15 9.94 40.15
CA ASP A 62 -47.28 9.10 40.55
C ASP A 62 -47.89 8.43 39.32
N LEU A 63 -48.04 9.18 38.22
CA LEU A 63 -48.45 8.62 36.94
C LEU A 63 -47.43 7.59 36.42
N PHE A 64 -46.13 7.86 36.58
CA PHE A 64 -45.07 6.93 36.21
C PHE A 64 -45.19 5.63 36.99
N THR A 65 -45.34 5.72 38.31
CA THR A 65 -45.48 4.58 39.21
C THR A 65 -46.74 3.78 38.89
N PHE A 66 -47.86 4.45 38.64
CA PHE A 66 -49.11 3.82 38.23
C PHE A 66 -48.98 3.09 36.88
N CYS A 67 -48.31 3.71 35.91
CA CYS A 67 -48.11 3.12 34.59
C CYS A 67 -47.09 1.96 34.63
N GLU A 68 -46.10 2.01 35.53
CA GLU A 68 -45.05 0.98 35.64
C GLU A 68 -45.62 -0.40 35.99
N GLU A 69 -46.75 -0.47 36.68
CA GLU A 69 -47.43 -1.74 36.98
C GLU A 69 -48.02 -2.43 35.73
N GLN A 70 -48.31 -1.66 34.67
CA GLN A 70 -49.03 -2.13 33.48
C GLN A 70 -48.17 -2.08 32.21
N ILE A 71 -47.14 -1.23 32.18
CA ILE A 71 -46.34 -0.91 30.99
C ILE A 71 -44.86 -0.98 31.37
N ASN A 72 -44.06 -1.59 30.50
CA ASN A 72 -42.61 -1.71 30.73
C ASN A 72 -41.97 -0.31 30.89
N THR A 73 -41.25 -0.14 32.01
CA THR A 73 -40.54 1.08 32.45
C THR A 73 -39.76 1.76 31.33
N ARG A 74 -39.22 0.99 30.37
CA ARG A 74 -38.54 1.51 29.17
C ARG A 74 -39.43 2.42 28.32
N PHE A 75 -40.66 2.01 28.05
CA PHE A 75 -41.57 2.76 27.17
C PHE A 75 -41.95 4.09 27.80
N ILE A 76 -42.32 4.06 29.08
CA ILE A 76 -42.71 5.25 29.83
C ILE A 76 -41.52 6.20 29.95
N SER A 77 -40.33 5.67 30.27
CA SER A 77 -39.10 6.47 30.38
C SER A 77 -38.71 7.14 29.05
N VAL A 78 -38.91 6.47 27.92
CA VAL A 78 -38.65 7.01 26.57
C VAL A 78 -39.65 8.11 26.22
N LEU A 79 -40.94 7.92 26.51
CA LEU A 79 -41.96 8.94 26.27
C LEU A 79 -41.72 10.19 27.11
N ILE A 80 -41.44 10.04 28.40
CA ILE A 80 -41.10 11.14 29.30
C ILE A 80 -39.83 11.86 28.81
N TYR A 81 -38.80 11.10 28.44
CA TYR A 81 -37.60 11.67 27.84
C TYR A 81 -37.92 12.50 26.59
N MET A 82 -38.68 11.97 25.64
CA MET A 82 -39.05 12.67 24.41
C MET A 82 -39.82 13.96 24.70
N SER A 83 -40.80 13.91 25.60
CA SER A 83 -41.59 15.08 26.02
C SER A 83 -40.71 16.15 26.67
N LEU A 84 -39.85 15.77 27.62
CA LEU A 84 -38.97 16.73 28.29
C LEU A 84 -37.91 17.32 27.35
N ARG A 85 -37.40 16.53 26.40
CA ARG A 85 -36.50 17.03 25.36
C ARG A 85 -37.21 17.96 24.38
N HIS A 86 -38.49 17.72 24.07
CA HIS A 86 -39.31 18.59 23.24
C HIS A 86 -39.56 19.94 23.91
N LEU A 87 -39.78 19.94 25.24
CA LEU A 87 -39.87 21.13 26.08
C LEU A 87 -38.51 21.78 26.41
N SER A 88 -37.45 21.43 25.67
CA SER A 88 -36.12 22.03 25.76
C SER A 88 -35.39 21.89 27.11
N HIS A 89 -35.77 20.94 27.97
CA HIS A 89 -35.03 20.67 29.21
C HIS A 89 -33.61 20.18 28.93
N THR A 90 -32.66 20.47 29.83
CA THR A 90 -31.26 20.06 29.65
C THR A 90 -31.09 18.55 29.86
N TRP A 91 -30.03 17.96 29.31
CA TRP A 91 -29.74 16.54 29.52
C TRP A 91 -29.56 16.18 31.00
N ARG A 92 -28.97 17.08 31.79
CA ARG A 92 -28.75 16.85 33.22
C ARG A 92 -30.06 16.82 34.00
N ASP A 93 -30.97 17.74 33.71
CA ASP A 93 -32.26 17.83 34.41
C ASP A 93 -33.13 16.62 34.10
N VAL A 94 -33.17 16.21 32.84
CA VAL A 94 -33.92 15.02 32.40
C VAL A 94 -33.34 13.73 33.01
N ASP A 95 -32.02 13.59 33.08
CA ASP A 95 -31.38 12.42 33.72
C ASP A 95 -31.63 12.37 35.22
N SER A 96 -31.54 13.52 35.90
CA SER A 96 -31.84 13.63 37.32
C SER A 96 -33.31 13.30 37.61
N PHE A 97 -34.23 13.78 36.76
CA PHE A 97 -35.66 13.53 36.90
C PHE A 97 -36.02 12.06 36.63
N LEU A 98 -35.53 11.47 35.54
CA LEU A 98 -35.73 10.06 35.24
C LEU A 98 -35.17 9.18 36.37
N THR A 99 -34.02 9.54 36.93
CA THR A 99 -33.43 8.82 38.07
C THR A 99 -34.29 8.95 39.32
N SER A 100 -34.87 10.12 39.60
CA SER A 100 -35.71 10.33 40.80
C SER A 100 -37.02 9.53 40.76
N ILE A 101 -37.54 9.25 39.57
CA ILE A 101 -38.79 8.46 39.41
C ILE A 101 -38.53 6.96 39.17
N GLY A 102 -37.28 6.49 39.27
CA GLY A 102 -36.94 5.09 39.01
C GLY A 102 -36.92 4.70 37.52
N GLY A 103 -36.95 5.68 36.61
CA GLY A 103 -36.89 5.50 35.17
C GLY A 103 -35.52 5.08 34.66
N THR A 104 -35.47 4.69 33.38
CA THR A 104 -34.20 4.32 32.74
C THR A 104 -33.31 5.54 32.53
N THR A 105 -31.99 5.35 32.59
CA THR A 105 -31.02 6.45 32.40
C THR A 105 -31.28 7.20 31.09
N ILE A 106 -30.94 8.49 31.05
CA ILE A 106 -31.14 9.32 29.86
C ILE A 106 -30.46 8.73 28.60
N LYS A 107 -29.33 8.04 28.80
CA LYS A 107 -28.58 7.35 27.73
C LYS A 107 -29.43 6.24 27.11
N THR A 108 -30.08 5.44 27.96
CA THR A 108 -30.98 4.36 27.54
C THR A 108 -32.20 4.94 26.83
N CYS A 109 -32.81 6.00 27.38
CA CYS A 109 -33.96 6.65 26.75
C CYS A 109 -33.62 7.23 25.37
N HIS A 110 -32.49 7.93 25.23
CA HIS A 110 -32.07 8.53 23.96
C HIS A 110 -31.85 7.48 22.87
N LYS A 111 -31.18 6.37 23.21
CA LYS A 111 -30.99 5.24 22.30
C LYS A 111 -32.32 4.70 21.78
N TRP A 112 -33.24 4.40 22.69
CA TRP A 112 -34.53 3.84 22.33
C TRP A 112 -35.43 4.85 21.60
N THR A 113 -35.28 6.15 21.88
CA THR A 113 -35.89 7.23 21.10
C THR A 113 -35.40 7.22 19.66
N ASN A 114 -34.09 7.10 19.45
CA ASN A 114 -33.53 7.05 18.09
C ASN A 114 -33.99 5.80 17.32
N ILE A 115 -34.17 4.66 18.01
CA ILE A 115 -34.76 3.45 17.42
C ILE A 115 -36.23 3.70 17.09
N LEU A 116 -37.01 4.26 18.01
CA LEU A 116 -38.43 4.57 17.82
C LEU A 116 -38.67 5.57 16.68
N VAL A 117 -37.80 6.58 16.53
CA VAL A 117 -37.95 7.63 15.51
C VAL A 117 -37.40 7.21 14.15
N ASN A 118 -36.28 6.48 14.10
CA ASN A 118 -35.54 6.23 12.85
C ASN A 118 -35.58 4.77 12.36
N LYS A 119 -36.14 3.84 13.13
CA LYS A 119 -36.21 2.41 12.79
C LYS A 119 -37.64 1.88 12.90
N ASP A 120 -37.79 0.59 12.57
CA ASP A 120 -39.04 -0.14 12.68
C ASP A 120 -39.49 -0.22 14.15
N PHE A 121 -40.77 0.08 14.41
CA PHE A 121 -41.39 0.02 15.74
C PHE A 121 -41.25 -1.39 16.35
N ASP A 122 -41.15 -2.41 15.49
CA ASP A 122 -40.90 -3.80 15.90
C ASP A 122 -39.58 -3.95 16.68
N GLU A 123 -38.49 -3.25 16.30
CA GLU A 123 -37.21 -3.30 17.04
C GLU A 123 -37.32 -2.63 18.43
N PHE A 124 -38.18 -1.63 18.55
CA PHE A 124 -38.45 -0.96 19.83
C PHE A 124 -39.32 -1.82 20.77
N THR A 125 -40.25 -2.61 20.21
CA THR A 125 -41.17 -3.44 21.00
C THR A 125 -40.53 -4.74 21.49
N ILE A 126 -39.61 -5.34 20.74
CA ILE A 126 -38.95 -6.58 21.13
C ILE A 126 -38.01 -6.32 22.34
N ASP A 127 -38.37 -6.86 23.51
CA ASP A 127 -37.49 -6.91 24.68
C ASP A 127 -36.48 -8.05 24.49
N GLU A 128 -35.45 -7.83 23.67
CA GLU A 128 -34.37 -8.80 23.46
C GLU A 128 -33.51 -8.93 24.73
N ARG A 129 -34.01 -9.62 25.76
CA ARG A 129 -33.20 -10.18 26.86
C ARG A 129 -32.33 -11.36 26.39
N GLY A 130 -31.66 -11.19 25.24
CA GLY A 130 -30.84 -12.18 24.56
C GLY A 130 -29.46 -11.61 24.19
N GLY A 131 -28.70 -11.16 25.19
CA GLY A 131 -27.29 -10.80 25.05
C GLY A 131 -27.03 -9.30 25.14
N LYS A 132 -26.38 -8.87 26.22
CA LYS A 132 -25.87 -7.50 26.40
C LYS A 132 -24.92 -7.14 25.24
N ARG A 133 -25.45 -6.53 24.17
CA ARG A 133 -24.63 -5.61 23.37
C ARG A 133 -24.47 -4.35 24.21
N GLY A 134 -23.39 -4.30 25.00
CA GLY A 134 -22.96 -3.05 25.61
C GLY A 134 -22.84 -1.99 24.51
N ASP A 135 -23.27 -0.78 24.78
CA ASP A 135 -23.19 0.32 23.82
C ASP A 135 -21.75 0.45 23.32
N SER A 136 -21.60 0.60 22.00
CA SER A 136 -20.28 0.76 21.42
C SER A 136 -19.71 2.11 21.87
N PHE A 137 -18.39 2.20 22.08
CA PHE A 137 -17.74 3.47 22.46
C PHE A 137 -18.15 4.64 21.55
N TRP A 138 -18.34 4.36 20.25
CA TRP A 138 -18.75 5.35 19.26
C TRP A 138 -20.22 5.74 19.36
N ASP A 139 -21.08 4.87 19.91
CA ASP A 139 -22.49 5.19 20.17
C ASP A 139 -22.59 6.28 21.26
N CYS A 140 -21.63 6.31 22.19
CA CYS A 140 -21.52 7.33 23.22
C CYS A 140 -20.81 8.62 22.74
N TYR A 141 -19.97 8.53 21.69
CA TYR A 141 -19.14 9.63 21.20
C TYR A 141 -19.11 9.68 19.66
N PRO A 142 -20.24 9.99 19.01
CA PRO A 142 -20.36 9.98 17.55
C PRO A 142 -19.48 11.05 16.87
N ASP A 143 -19.35 12.24 17.47
CA ASP A 143 -18.50 13.31 16.94
C ASP A 143 -17.01 12.91 16.96
N LEU A 144 -16.59 12.22 18.03
CA LEU A 144 -15.23 11.67 18.14
C LEU A 144 -14.98 10.58 17.09
N GLU A 145 -16.00 9.78 16.71
CA GLU A 145 -15.88 8.82 15.61
C GLU A 145 -15.60 9.53 14.28
N LEU A 146 -16.29 10.65 14.03
CA LEU A 146 -16.10 11.44 12.81
C LEU A 146 -14.69 12.05 12.75
N GLU A 147 -14.23 12.66 13.83
CA GLU A 147 -12.88 13.21 13.93
C GLU A 147 -11.80 12.13 13.79
N ALA A 148 -11.99 10.96 14.43
CA ALA A 148 -11.08 9.84 14.31
C ALA A 148 -10.98 9.31 12.87
N LYS A 149 -12.11 9.22 12.15
CA LYS A 149 -12.13 8.84 10.72
C LYS A 149 -11.37 9.85 9.87
N GLN A 150 -11.57 11.15 10.09
CA GLN A 150 -10.86 12.20 9.37
C GLN A 150 -9.36 12.16 9.63
N PHE A 151 -8.95 12.01 10.89
CA PHE A 151 -7.55 11.85 11.28
C PHE A 151 -6.91 10.66 10.58
N VAL A 152 -7.55 9.49 10.63
CA VAL A 152 -7.07 8.27 9.95
C VAL A 152 -6.94 8.48 8.45
N TYR A 153 -7.92 9.14 7.81
CA TYR A 153 -7.86 9.45 6.39
C TYR A 153 -6.65 10.31 6.05
N GLN A 154 -6.40 11.38 6.82
CA GLN A 154 -5.26 12.26 6.62
C GLN A 154 -3.93 11.52 6.81
N GLU A 155 -3.78 10.76 7.89
CA GLU A 155 -2.54 10.02 8.18
C GLU A 155 -2.24 8.93 7.15
N CYS A 156 -3.26 8.15 6.73
CA CYS A 156 -3.09 7.11 5.71
C CYS A 156 -2.76 7.68 4.32
N SER A 157 -3.08 8.95 4.07
CA SER A 157 -2.80 9.65 2.82
C SER A 157 -1.39 10.24 2.76
N LYS A 158 -0.62 10.19 3.86
CA LYS A 158 0.77 10.69 3.89
C LYS A 158 1.75 9.72 3.22
N THR A 159 2.77 10.27 2.58
CA THR A 159 3.84 9.48 1.92
C THR A 159 4.79 8.81 2.91
N GLU A 160 4.92 9.34 4.13
CA GLU A 160 5.95 8.97 5.11
C GLU A 160 5.66 7.65 5.84
N ALA A 161 4.42 7.14 5.74
CA ALA A 161 4.00 5.83 6.29
C ALA A 161 4.37 5.59 7.77
N THR A 162 4.36 6.65 8.59
CA THR A 162 4.64 6.64 10.03
C THR A 162 3.42 6.31 10.89
N PHE A 163 2.23 6.25 10.28
CA PHE A 163 0.97 6.02 10.99
C PHE A 163 0.89 4.62 11.60
N THR A 164 0.59 4.56 12.90
CA THR A 164 0.39 3.31 13.65
C THR A 164 -0.97 3.29 14.35
N VAL A 165 -1.38 2.10 14.79
CA VAL A 165 -2.61 1.95 15.60
C VAL A 165 -2.50 2.70 16.93
N GLU A 166 -1.29 2.76 17.50
CA GLU A 166 -1.01 3.51 18.73
C GLU A 166 -1.21 5.02 18.52
N THR A 167 -0.83 5.53 17.34
CA THR A 167 -1.07 6.93 16.97
C THR A 167 -2.57 7.27 17.01
N LEU A 168 -3.43 6.38 16.49
CA LEU A 168 -4.88 6.54 16.58
C LEU A 168 -5.38 6.49 18.03
N ALA A 169 -4.90 5.53 18.82
CA ALA A 169 -5.33 5.38 20.20
C ALA A 169 -4.99 6.61 21.05
N ARG A 170 -3.80 7.19 20.86
CA ARG A 170 -3.38 8.44 21.51
C ARG A 170 -4.22 9.65 21.05
N PHE A 171 -4.56 9.72 19.77
CA PHE A 171 -5.44 10.77 19.24
C PHE A 171 -6.83 10.72 19.91
N ILE A 172 -7.46 9.53 19.94
CA ILE A 172 -8.78 9.34 20.56
C ILE A 172 -8.74 9.69 22.04
N ASP A 173 -7.70 9.25 22.74
CA ASP A 173 -7.50 9.51 24.15
C ASP A 173 -7.42 11.01 24.44
N GLN A 174 -6.56 11.75 23.73
CA GLN A 174 -6.42 13.19 23.88
C GLN A 174 -7.76 13.91 23.64
N ARG A 175 -8.43 13.61 22.52
CA ARG A 175 -9.69 14.26 22.15
C ARG A 175 -10.82 13.94 23.13
N PHE A 176 -10.86 12.73 23.70
CA PHE A 176 -11.82 12.38 24.73
C PHE A 176 -11.69 13.27 25.97
N TYR A 177 -10.48 13.49 26.49
CA TYR A 177 -10.28 14.35 27.66
C TYR A 177 -10.62 15.82 27.37
N GLU A 178 -10.28 16.30 26.17
CA GLU A 178 -10.62 17.66 25.71
C GLU A 178 -12.14 17.86 25.63
N LEU A 179 -12.88 16.92 25.02
CA LEU A 179 -14.34 17.01 24.89
C LEU A 179 -15.08 16.98 26.23
N ASN A 180 -14.55 16.25 27.22
CA ASN A 180 -15.17 16.12 28.54
C ASN A 180 -14.63 17.13 29.57
N ASN A 181 -13.70 18.01 29.19
CA ASN A 181 -13.00 18.94 30.10
C ASN A 181 -12.39 18.23 31.32
N LEU A 182 -11.84 17.02 31.12
CA LEU A 182 -11.25 16.20 32.17
C LEU A 182 -9.71 16.30 32.13
N LYS A 183 -9.08 16.21 33.30
CA LYS A 183 -7.62 16.04 33.39
C LYS A 183 -7.28 14.57 33.44
N LYS A 184 -6.34 14.14 32.60
CA LYS A 184 -5.80 12.78 32.61
C LYS A 184 -4.91 12.58 33.84
N ILE A 185 -5.17 11.53 34.62
CA ILE A 185 -4.49 11.26 35.91
C ILE A 185 -3.58 10.03 35.80
N ASP A 186 -3.88 9.10 34.92
CA ASP A 186 -3.10 7.87 34.69
C ASP A 186 -2.53 7.81 33.26
N GLN A 187 -1.81 6.73 32.95
CA GLN A 187 -1.28 6.45 31.61
C GLN A 187 -2.21 5.56 30.78
N GLN A 188 -3.38 5.18 31.28
CA GLN A 188 -4.28 4.27 30.60
C GLN A 188 -4.94 4.98 29.42
N LEU A 189 -5.07 4.28 28.30
CA LEU A 189 -5.78 4.80 27.13
C LEU A 189 -7.27 4.58 27.31
N VAL A 190 -8.07 5.62 27.04
CA VAL A 190 -9.55 5.54 27.02
C VAL A 190 -10.02 4.43 26.08
N ARG A 191 -9.28 4.22 24.98
CA ARG A 191 -9.53 3.15 24.03
C ARG A 191 -8.24 2.40 23.73
N SER A 192 -8.25 1.08 23.93
CA SER A 192 -7.04 0.26 23.77
C SER A 192 -6.55 0.22 22.32
N VAL A 193 -5.26 -0.09 22.13
CA VAL A 193 -4.66 -0.26 20.80
C VAL A 193 -5.35 -1.39 20.02
N GLU A 194 -5.73 -2.48 20.70
CA GLU A 194 -6.45 -3.60 20.09
C GLU A 194 -7.83 -3.18 19.58
N SER A 195 -8.54 -2.34 20.36
CA SER A 195 -9.84 -1.80 19.96
C SER A 195 -9.69 -0.88 18.75
N CYS A 196 -8.70 0.01 18.76
CA CYS A 196 -8.38 0.90 17.64
C CYS A 196 -8.01 0.12 16.37
N ARG A 197 -7.41 -1.06 16.50
CA ARG A 197 -7.13 -1.94 15.34
C ARG A 197 -8.42 -2.44 14.68
N LEU A 198 -9.45 -2.73 15.48
CA LEU A 198 -10.76 -3.12 14.96
C LEU A 198 -11.47 -1.92 14.33
N ASP A 199 -11.33 -0.73 14.92
CA ASP A 199 -11.90 0.50 14.36
C ASP A 199 -11.30 0.83 12.99
N LEU A 200 -9.98 0.71 12.81
CA LEU A 200 -9.36 0.91 11.50
C LEU A 200 -9.98 0.02 10.42
N ARG A 201 -10.30 -1.24 10.74
CA ARG A 201 -11.00 -2.14 9.81
C ARG A 201 -12.44 -1.67 9.56
N ARG A 202 -13.15 -1.23 10.61
CA ARG A 202 -14.51 -0.65 10.49
C ARG A 202 -14.51 0.61 9.63
N PHE A 203 -13.45 1.40 9.68
CA PHE A 203 -13.26 2.61 8.87
C PHE A 203 -12.85 2.30 7.42
N GLY A 204 -12.71 1.02 7.06
CA GLY A 204 -12.36 0.60 5.68
C GLY A 204 -10.85 0.58 5.38
N VAL A 205 -10.01 0.84 6.38
CA VAL A 205 -8.55 0.86 6.24
C VAL A 205 -8.01 -0.56 6.20
N LYS A 206 -7.06 -0.84 5.31
CA LYS A 206 -6.44 -2.16 5.17
C LYS A 206 -4.97 -2.11 5.55
N PHE A 207 -4.52 -3.10 6.31
CA PHE A 207 -3.10 -3.29 6.58
C PHE A 207 -2.49 -4.16 5.48
N THR A 208 -1.90 -3.53 4.47
CA THR A 208 -1.42 -4.21 3.27
C THR A 208 0.06 -3.98 3.03
N ALA A 209 0.67 -4.88 2.26
CA ALA A 209 2.03 -4.69 1.78
C ALA A 209 2.11 -3.43 0.91
N ASN A 210 3.22 -2.71 1.03
CA ASN A 210 3.50 -1.54 0.22
C ASN A 210 3.86 -1.97 -1.20
N SER A 211 2.87 -2.26 -2.04
CA SER A 211 3.13 -2.64 -3.42
C SER A 211 3.37 -1.38 -4.25
N SER A 212 4.65 -1.03 -4.43
CA SER A 212 5.11 -0.05 -5.41
C SER A 212 4.79 -0.56 -6.82
N ARG A 213 3.57 -0.30 -7.32
CA ARG A 213 3.18 -0.70 -8.68
C ARG A 213 3.01 0.45 -9.69
N PRO A 214 3.92 1.45 -9.78
CA PRO A 214 3.90 2.37 -10.92
C PRO A 214 4.39 1.71 -12.22
N TYR A 215 5.15 0.60 -12.16
CA TYR A 215 5.80 0.00 -13.32
C TYR A 215 4.90 -0.92 -14.16
N PHE A 216 3.67 -1.24 -13.75
CA PHE A 216 2.88 -2.28 -14.43
C PHE A 216 2.33 -1.88 -15.81
N LEU A 217 2.13 -0.59 -16.08
CA LEU A 217 1.43 -0.16 -17.30
C LEU A 217 2.22 -0.41 -18.60
N GLY A 218 3.56 -0.55 -18.53
CA GLY A 218 4.39 -0.84 -19.70
C GLY A 218 4.57 -2.33 -20.01
N HIS A 219 4.45 -3.21 -19.02
CA HIS A 219 4.81 -4.63 -19.15
C HIS A 219 3.75 -5.47 -19.89
N GLU A 220 2.52 -4.99 -19.92
CA GLU A 220 1.39 -5.68 -20.56
C GLU A 220 1.11 -5.18 -21.99
N ARG A 221 1.98 -4.31 -22.54
CA ARG A 221 1.92 -3.95 -23.96
C ARG A 221 2.16 -5.18 -24.82
N GLU A 222 1.40 -5.31 -25.91
CA GLU A 222 1.45 -6.48 -26.79
C GLU A 222 2.85 -6.80 -27.32
N ASP A 223 3.61 -5.78 -27.73
CA ASP A 223 4.97 -5.94 -28.22
C ASP A 223 5.94 -6.44 -27.12
N VAL A 224 5.79 -5.95 -25.89
CA VAL A 224 6.57 -6.39 -24.73
C VAL A 224 6.21 -7.83 -24.35
N VAL A 225 4.91 -8.17 -24.36
CA VAL A 225 4.44 -9.53 -24.07
C VAL A 225 4.98 -10.51 -25.10
N LYS A 226 4.92 -10.16 -26.39
CA LYS A 226 5.47 -10.98 -27.47
C LYS A 226 6.98 -11.20 -27.31
N HIS A 227 7.73 -10.13 -27.05
CA HIS A 227 9.18 -10.24 -26.84
C HIS A 227 9.51 -11.13 -25.62
N ARG A 228 8.77 -10.99 -24.52
CA ARG A 228 8.92 -11.84 -23.33
C ARG A 228 8.65 -13.32 -23.64
N GLN A 229 7.64 -13.62 -24.46
CA GLN A 229 7.35 -14.99 -24.88
C GLN A 229 8.49 -15.58 -25.73
N GLU A 230 9.04 -14.81 -26.67
CA GLU A 230 10.20 -15.20 -27.48
C GLU A 230 11.44 -15.44 -26.60
N PHE A 231 11.68 -14.55 -25.64
CA PHE A 231 12.77 -14.66 -24.68
C PHE A 231 12.64 -15.92 -23.81
N VAL A 232 11.47 -16.21 -23.25
CA VAL A 232 11.24 -17.44 -22.46
C VAL A 232 11.41 -18.68 -23.33
N LYS A 233 10.89 -18.64 -24.56
CA LYS A 233 11.01 -19.74 -25.52
C LYS A 233 12.49 -20.09 -25.80
N TYR A 234 13.36 -19.07 -25.93
CA TYR A 234 14.80 -19.28 -26.13
C TYR A 234 15.44 -20.17 -25.05
N PHE A 235 15.07 -19.97 -23.77
CA PHE A 235 15.60 -20.76 -22.66
C PHE A 235 14.99 -22.16 -22.59
N ILE A 236 13.69 -22.29 -22.80
CA ILE A 236 13.01 -23.61 -22.78
C ILE A 236 13.58 -24.52 -23.87
N GLU A 237 13.77 -24.00 -25.09
CA GLU A 237 14.33 -24.78 -26.20
C GLU A 237 15.79 -25.21 -25.96
N ARG A 238 16.49 -24.57 -25.02
CA ARG A 238 17.89 -24.81 -24.68
C ARG A 238 18.08 -25.36 -23.27
N GLU A 239 17.00 -25.80 -22.60
CA GLU A 239 17.06 -26.25 -21.20
C GLU A 239 18.14 -27.31 -20.98
N GLN A 240 18.32 -28.22 -21.94
CA GLN A 240 19.33 -29.29 -21.92
C GLN A 240 20.80 -28.83 -21.85
N HIS A 241 21.07 -27.54 -22.12
CA HIS A 241 22.39 -26.93 -22.03
C HIS A 241 22.67 -26.29 -20.67
N PHE A 242 21.64 -26.03 -19.87
CA PHE A 242 21.76 -25.31 -18.60
C PHE A 242 21.67 -26.25 -17.40
N TYR A 243 22.26 -25.82 -16.29
CA TYR A 243 22.00 -26.41 -14.98
C TYR A 243 20.67 -25.87 -14.47
N THR A 244 19.69 -26.73 -14.21
CA THR A 244 18.38 -26.31 -13.68
C THR A 244 18.06 -27.01 -12.37
N ILE A 245 17.02 -26.57 -11.68
CA ILE A 245 16.59 -27.16 -10.41
C ILE A 245 15.24 -27.82 -10.63
N THR A 246 15.04 -29.02 -10.06
CA THR A 246 13.75 -29.72 -10.13
C THR A 246 12.68 -29.03 -9.26
N ASN A 247 11.41 -29.16 -9.66
CA ASN A 247 10.27 -28.66 -8.90
C ASN A 247 9.75 -29.66 -7.85
N ASP A 248 10.60 -30.59 -7.41
CA ASP A 248 10.23 -31.59 -6.42
C ASP A 248 10.17 -31.00 -5.01
N ALA A 249 9.56 -31.72 -4.05
CA ALA A 249 9.47 -31.28 -2.65
C ALA A 249 10.86 -31.01 -2.03
N VAL A 250 11.88 -31.72 -2.51
CA VAL A 250 13.30 -31.44 -2.24
C VAL A 250 13.95 -31.11 -3.58
N PRO A 251 14.30 -29.84 -3.83
CA PRO A 251 14.85 -29.44 -5.12
C PRO A 251 16.22 -30.09 -5.38
N GLN A 252 16.40 -30.65 -6.57
CA GLN A 252 17.67 -31.27 -7.00
C GLN A 252 18.21 -30.60 -8.26
N TRP A 253 19.53 -30.64 -8.44
CA TRP A 253 20.16 -30.13 -9.65
C TRP A 253 19.98 -31.09 -10.83
N ARG A 254 19.52 -30.57 -11.96
CA ARG A 254 19.59 -31.20 -13.27
C ARG A 254 20.87 -30.75 -13.96
N ILE A 255 21.66 -31.73 -14.37
CA ILE A 255 22.93 -31.51 -15.05
C ILE A 255 22.66 -31.49 -16.57
N PRO A 256 23.22 -30.54 -17.32
CA PRO A 256 23.06 -30.49 -18.76
C PRO A 256 23.61 -31.75 -19.44
N THR A 257 22.90 -32.22 -20.46
CA THR A 257 23.27 -33.45 -21.20
C THR A 257 24.20 -33.17 -22.36
N THR A 258 24.26 -31.92 -22.83
CA THR A 258 25.01 -31.55 -24.04
C THR A 258 25.60 -30.15 -23.90
N ALA A 259 26.89 -29.97 -24.22
CA ALA A 259 27.58 -28.67 -24.27
C ALA A 259 27.20 -27.72 -23.11
N PRO A 260 27.70 -27.99 -21.90
CA PRO A 260 27.23 -27.32 -20.69
C PRO A 260 27.47 -25.80 -20.78
N THR A 261 26.42 -25.03 -20.48
CA THR A 261 26.42 -23.57 -20.49
C THR A 261 26.10 -23.06 -19.09
N ILE A 262 26.98 -22.23 -18.56
CA ILE A 262 26.79 -21.54 -17.29
C ILE A 262 25.97 -20.27 -17.54
N LEU A 263 24.83 -20.16 -16.87
CA LEU A 263 24.05 -18.93 -16.83
C LEU A 263 24.61 -18.02 -15.72
N LEU A 264 25.09 -16.85 -16.12
CA LEU A 264 25.59 -15.80 -15.24
C LEU A 264 24.53 -14.70 -15.18
N CYS A 265 23.82 -14.58 -14.06
CA CYS A 265 22.86 -13.50 -13.85
C CYS A 265 23.55 -12.33 -13.14
N HIS A 266 23.25 -11.11 -13.54
CA HIS A 266 23.81 -9.92 -12.92
C HIS A 266 22.74 -8.85 -12.78
N ASP A 267 22.75 -8.17 -11.64
CA ASP A 267 21.78 -7.13 -11.30
C ASP A 267 22.38 -6.11 -10.31
N GLU A 268 21.80 -4.91 -10.27
CA GLU A 268 22.12 -3.87 -9.30
C GLU A 268 20.94 -3.58 -8.37
N SER A 269 21.18 -3.67 -7.07
CA SER A 269 20.20 -3.39 -6.03
C SER A 269 20.60 -2.17 -5.19
N THR A 270 19.64 -1.28 -4.95
CA THR A 270 19.85 -0.13 -4.06
C THR A 270 19.21 -0.38 -2.69
N TYR A 271 20.05 -0.41 -1.66
CA TYR A 271 19.65 -0.53 -0.26
C TYR A 271 19.60 0.87 0.36
N LYS A 272 18.48 1.23 0.98
CA LYS A 272 18.30 2.53 1.64
C LYS A 272 18.24 2.38 3.15
N CYS A 273 18.91 3.28 3.87
CA CYS A 273 18.75 3.42 5.31
C CYS A 273 17.38 4.06 5.62
N GLY A 274 16.65 3.48 6.56
CA GLY A 274 15.30 3.92 6.91
C GLY A 274 14.21 3.37 5.98
N GLU A 275 14.39 2.17 5.43
CA GLU A 275 13.29 1.46 4.77
C GLU A 275 12.08 1.39 5.71
N ILE A 276 10.97 1.96 5.23
CA ILE A 276 9.72 2.02 5.96
C ILE A 276 9.16 0.60 6.03
N THR A 277 8.41 0.30 7.09
CA THR A 277 7.78 -1.00 7.30
C THR A 277 7.11 -1.51 6.02
N ALA A 278 7.40 -2.78 5.66
CA ALA A 278 6.91 -3.40 4.43
C ALA A 278 5.36 -3.44 4.32
N LYS A 279 4.66 -3.17 5.43
CA LYS A 279 3.21 -3.08 5.53
C LYS A 279 2.81 -1.81 6.27
N ARG A 280 1.76 -1.15 5.80
CA ARG A 280 1.16 0.02 6.45
C ARG A 280 -0.36 -0.04 6.34
N TRP A 281 -1.03 0.80 7.13
CA TRP A 281 -2.46 1.05 7.00
C TRP A 281 -2.70 1.97 5.80
N ILE A 282 -3.56 1.55 4.87
CA ILE A 282 -3.85 2.24 3.61
C ILE A 282 -5.36 2.32 3.41
N MET A 283 -5.83 3.48 2.94
CA MET A 283 -7.17 3.64 2.39
C MET A 283 -7.18 3.16 0.93
N PRO A 284 -8.02 2.17 0.55
CA PRO A 284 -8.00 1.56 -0.78
C PRO A 284 -8.03 2.57 -1.94
N ASP A 285 -8.78 3.67 -1.77
CA ASP A 285 -9.05 4.63 -2.83
C ASP A 285 -8.08 5.83 -2.83
N ASN A 286 -7.18 5.92 -1.84
CA ASN A 286 -6.26 7.04 -1.70
C ASN A 286 -4.86 6.61 -1.25
N ALA A 287 -4.34 5.54 -1.85
CA ALA A 287 -2.99 5.06 -1.55
C ALA A 287 -1.93 6.00 -2.16
N PRO A 288 -1.19 6.80 -1.36
CA PRO A 288 -0.22 7.73 -1.92
C PRO A 288 0.98 6.98 -2.51
N PHE A 289 1.48 7.49 -3.64
CA PHE A 289 2.75 7.04 -4.19
C PHE A 289 3.88 7.30 -3.19
N TYR A 290 4.72 6.29 -3.03
CA TYR A 290 5.84 6.33 -2.09
C TYR A 290 6.95 7.24 -2.62
N ASN A 291 7.39 8.19 -1.79
CA ASN A 291 8.67 8.83 -1.98
C ASN A 291 9.77 7.88 -1.52
N LYS A 292 10.61 7.44 -2.47
CA LYS A 292 11.88 6.77 -2.17
C LYS A 292 12.62 7.58 -1.12
N GLY A 293 12.66 7.09 0.13
CA GLY A 293 13.11 7.85 1.31
C GLY A 293 14.43 8.60 1.09
N ARG A 294 14.58 9.74 1.77
CA ARG A 294 15.76 10.65 1.69
C ARG A 294 16.99 10.13 2.45
N GLY A 295 16.93 8.92 2.99
CA GLY A 295 18.03 8.33 3.77
C GLY A 295 19.26 8.02 2.91
N ARG A 296 20.40 7.84 3.58
CA ARG A 296 21.64 7.32 2.98
C ARG A 296 21.34 6.01 2.25
N SER A 297 21.97 5.78 1.11
CA SER A 297 21.75 4.58 0.33
C SER A 297 23.05 4.00 -0.21
N ILE A 298 23.06 2.70 -0.43
CA ILE A 298 24.19 1.94 -0.98
C ILE A 298 23.64 1.18 -2.18
N MET A 299 24.30 1.30 -3.32
CA MET A 299 24.03 0.49 -4.50
C MET A 299 25.03 -0.66 -4.51
N CYS A 300 24.53 -1.89 -4.49
CA CYS A 300 25.33 -3.10 -4.64
C CYS A 300 25.06 -3.72 -6.01
N SER A 301 26.09 -4.29 -6.59
CA SER A 301 26.07 -4.95 -7.89
C SER A 301 26.73 -6.31 -7.72
N ASP A 302 26.06 -7.36 -8.18
CA ASP A 302 26.50 -8.72 -7.90
C ASP A 302 26.17 -9.76 -8.97
N LEU A 303 27.02 -10.78 -9.08
CA LEU A 303 26.98 -11.83 -10.10
C LEU A 303 26.54 -13.16 -9.46
N LEU A 304 25.48 -13.77 -9.99
CA LEU A 304 25.01 -15.10 -9.60
C LEU A 304 25.33 -16.13 -10.68
N VAL A 305 25.90 -17.26 -10.26
CA VAL A 305 26.28 -18.37 -11.13
C VAL A 305 25.30 -19.52 -10.91
N MET A 306 24.57 -19.92 -11.96
CA MET A 306 23.63 -21.04 -11.88
C MET A 306 24.36 -22.38 -12.07
N HIS A 307 24.89 -22.93 -10.98
CA HIS A 307 25.63 -24.19 -10.97
C HIS A 307 25.59 -24.87 -9.58
N PRO A 308 25.68 -26.21 -9.45
CA PRO A 308 25.72 -26.92 -8.16
C PRO A 308 26.89 -26.53 -7.24
N SER A 309 27.96 -26.03 -7.84
CA SER A 309 29.13 -25.51 -7.13
C SER A 309 28.94 -24.04 -6.70
N GLY A 310 27.81 -23.41 -7.02
CA GLY A 310 27.45 -22.10 -6.49
C GLY A 310 27.07 -22.17 -4.99
N PRO A 311 27.46 -21.20 -4.14
CA PRO A 311 28.22 -19.98 -4.42
C PRO A 311 29.68 -20.12 -3.94
N PHE A 312 30.57 -20.74 -4.72
CA PHE A 312 31.98 -20.95 -4.32
C PHE A 312 32.77 -19.66 -4.04
N PHE A 313 32.28 -18.49 -4.48
CA PHE A 313 32.87 -17.22 -4.11
C PHE A 313 32.04 -16.65 -2.96
N SER A 314 32.63 -16.55 -1.76
CA SER A 314 32.25 -15.46 -0.88
C SER A 314 32.39 -14.21 -1.73
N LEU A 315 31.28 -13.60 -2.13
CA LEU A 315 31.24 -12.41 -2.97
C LEU A 315 31.67 -11.21 -2.10
N THR A 316 32.93 -11.25 -1.65
CA THR A 316 33.58 -10.18 -0.90
C THR A 316 33.99 -9.08 -1.88
N GLU A 317 34.32 -7.88 -1.38
CA GLU A 317 34.83 -6.77 -2.20
C GLU A 317 36.03 -7.16 -3.09
N LYS A 318 36.70 -8.28 -2.81
CA LYS A 318 37.84 -8.79 -3.57
C LYS A 318 37.47 -9.67 -4.76
N ASP A 319 36.25 -10.22 -4.83
CA ASP A 319 35.97 -11.38 -5.68
C ASP A 319 35.23 -11.05 -7.00
N ALA A 320 34.24 -10.17 -7.01
CA ALA A 320 33.71 -9.56 -8.25
C ALA A 320 32.69 -8.46 -7.96
N SER A 321 31.98 -8.60 -6.85
CA SER A 321 30.93 -7.70 -6.38
C SER A 321 31.45 -6.30 -6.15
N ALA A 322 30.55 -5.33 -6.28
CA ALA A 322 30.86 -3.94 -6.03
C ALA A 322 29.75 -3.29 -5.22
N ALA A 323 30.13 -2.41 -4.30
CA ALA A 323 29.21 -1.55 -3.58
C ALA A 323 29.67 -0.11 -3.71
N ILE A 324 28.72 0.82 -3.93
CA ILE A 324 28.97 2.25 -4.01
C ILE A 324 27.99 2.94 -3.06
N ALA A 325 28.52 3.78 -2.17
CA ALA A 325 27.70 4.67 -1.37
C ALA A 325 27.09 5.76 -2.28
N LEU A 326 25.77 5.87 -2.29
CA LEU A 326 25.05 6.81 -3.14
C LEU A 326 25.08 8.22 -2.54
N GLY A 327 25.58 9.18 -3.32
CA GLY A 327 25.66 10.62 -3.03
C GLY A 327 26.49 11.34 -4.10
N GLY A 328 26.02 12.47 -4.63
CA GLY A 328 26.63 13.13 -5.80
C GLY A 328 26.41 12.36 -7.11
N ASP A 329 27.43 12.30 -7.97
CA ASP A 329 27.43 11.61 -9.28
C ASP A 329 27.86 10.13 -9.23
N ASN A 330 27.86 9.52 -8.03
CA ASN A 330 28.36 8.16 -7.83
C ASN A 330 27.30 7.09 -8.16
N TYR A 331 27.27 6.63 -9.40
CA TYR A 331 26.47 5.49 -9.87
C TYR A 331 27.35 4.47 -10.61
N PHE A 332 26.89 3.22 -10.72
CA PHE A 332 27.51 2.28 -11.64
C PHE A 332 27.42 2.82 -13.07
N ASN A 333 28.50 2.66 -13.82
CA ASN A 333 28.57 2.97 -15.24
C ASN A 333 29.07 1.73 -15.99
N ASN A 334 29.05 1.81 -17.33
CA ASN A 334 29.43 0.70 -18.21
C ASN A 334 30.83 0.16 -17.89
N GLN A 335 31.77 1.03 -17.54
CA GLN A 335 33.14 0.64 -17.21
C GLN A 335 33.20 -0.11 -15.88
N SER A 336 32.47 0.34 -14.87
CA SER A 336 32.38 -0.35 -13.58
C SER A 336 31.79 -1.75 -13.73
N ILE A 337 30.73 -1.92 -14.53
CA ILE A 337 30.13 -3.23 -14.81
C ILE A 337 31.09 -4.12 -15.60
N LEU A 338 31.70 -3.61 -16.68
CA LEU A 338 32.68 -4.37 -17.46
C LEU A 338 33.85 -4.85 -16.60
N ASN A 339 34.32 -4.02 -15.66
CA ASN A 339 35.38 -4.39 -14.73
C ASN A 339 34.95 -5.52 -13.79
N GLN A 340 33.68 -5.60 -13.38
CA GLN A 340 33.17 -6.72 -12.57
C GLN A 340 33.25 -8.05 -13.33
N PHE A 341 32.75 -8.09 -14.57
CA PHE A 341 32.86 -9.27 -15.42
C PHE A 341 34.32 -9.66 -15.68
N LYS A 342 35.19 -8.69 -15.98
CA LYS A 342 36.63 -8.95 -16.16
C LYS A 342 37.27 -9.59 -14.92
N ARG A 343 36.96 -9.09 -13.72
CA ARG A 343 37.45 -9.68 -12.47
C ARG A 343 36.99 -11.13 -12.33
N LEU A 344 35.69 -11.39 -12.48
CA LEU A 344 35.13 -12.75 -12.40
C LEU A 344 35.86 -13.71 -13.34
N PHE A 345 35.98 -13.36 -14.62
CA PHE A 345 36.64 -14.21 -15.61
C PHE A 345 38.15 -14.35 -15.40
N GLN A 346 38.79 -13.46 -14.63
CA GLN A 346 40.21 -13.56 -14.29
C GLN A 346 40.48 -14.47 -13.08
N LEU A 347 39.47 -14.74 -12.23
CA LEU A 347 39.63 -15.58 -11.06
C LEU A 347 40.06 -17.00 -11.44
N LEU A 348 41.21 -17.44 -10.91
CA LEU A 348 41.74 -18.79 -11.15
C LEU A 348 40.77 -19.91 -10.75
N PRO A 349 40.06 -19.85 -9.60
CA PRO A 349 39.08 -20.88 -9.26
C PRO A 349 37.93 -20.93 -10.27
N PHE A 350 37.46 -19.78 -10.76
CA PHE A 350 36.40 -19.70 -11.77
C PHE A 350 36.83 -20.37 -13.08
N LYS A 351 38.03 -20.02 -13.57
CA LYS A 351 38.60 -20.63 -14.78
C LYS A 351 38.80 -22.14 -14.65
N LYS A 352 39.22 -22.61 -13.47
CA LYS A 352 39.47 -24.04 -13.23
C LYS A 352 38.17 -24.84 -13.21
N GLU A 353 37.17 -24.33 -12.51
CA GLU A 353 35.86 -24.98 -12.36
C GLU A 353 35.11 -25.05 -13.70
N TYR A 354 35.11 -23.95 -14.46
CA TYR A 354 34.26 -23.77 -15.64
C TYR A 354 35.02 -23.82 -16.97
N LYS A 355 36.19 -24.50 -17.00
CA LYS A 355 37.10 -24.53 -18.16
C LYS A 355 36.45 -25.01 -19.46
N ASN A 356 35.48 -25.92 -19.35
CA ASN A 356 34.85 -26.60 -20.49
C ASN A 356 33.40 -26.16 -20.71
N HIS A 357 33.03 -25.00 -20.17
CA HIS A 357 31.68 -24.49 -20.24
C HIS A 357 31.59 -23.30 -21.19
N ASN A 358 30.45 -23.19 -21.86
CA ASN A 358 30.06 -21.93 -22.48
C ASN A 358 29.47 -21.01 -21.40
N PHE A 359 29.46 -19.70 -21.66
CA PHE A 359 28.85 -18.72 -20.76
C PHE A 359 27.74 -17.96 -21.46
N LEU A 360 26.61 -17.81 -20.78
CA LEU A 360 25.53 -16.94 -21.18
C LEU A 360 25.28 -15.93 -20.05
N CYS A 361 25.46 -14.64 -20.34
CA CYS A 361 25.19 -13.57 -19.38
C CYS A 361 23.75 -13.10 -19.52
N LEU A 362 23.02 -13.11 -18.40
CA LEU A 362 21.67 -12.57 -18.28
C LEU A 362 21.72 -11.28 -17.46
N VAL A 363 21.46 -10.16 -18.13
CA VAL A 363 21.43 -8.81 -17.56
C VAL A 363 20.10 -8.15 -17.92
N ASP A 364 19.73 -7.10 -17.19
CA ASP A 364 18.62 -6.25 -17.61
C ASP A 364 19.03 -5.34 -18.79
N ASN A 365 18.05 -4.68 -19.41
CA ASN A 365 18.28 -3.75 -20.51
C ASN A 365 18.55 -2.32 -20.02
N SER A 366 19.13 -2.16 -18.83
CA SER A 366 19.48 -0.82 -18.34
C SER A 366 20.64 -0.23 -19.15
N ARG A 367 20.73 1.10 -19.11
CA ARG A 367 21.73 1.86 -19.88
C ARG A 367 23.17 1.53 -19.47
N THR A 368 23.37 0.95 -18.29
CA THR A 368 24.70 0.55 -17.78
C THR A 368 25.21 -0.74 -18.43
N TYR A 369 24.32 -1.61 -18.92
CA TYR A 369 24.68 -2.83 -19.65
C TYR A 369 24.80 -2.65 -21.15
N THR A 370 23.99 -1.75 -21.70
CA THR A 370 24.14 -1.35 -23.08
C THR A 370 25.33 -0.40 -23.15
N ALA A 371 26.50 -0.89 -23.59
CA ALA A 371 27.54 -0.01 -24.10
C ALA A 371 26.84 1.00 -25.00
N ALA A 372 27.03 2.30 -24.74
CA ALA A 372 26.30 3.33 -25.47
C ALA A 372 26.48 3.02 -26.96
N GLU A 373 25.40 2.63 -27.63
CA GLU A 373 25.31 2.85 -29.06
C GLU A 373 25.45 4.37 -29.17
N ILE A 374 26.66 4.80 -29.53
CA ILE A 374 26.95 6.21 -29.65
C ILE A 374 26.16 6.67 -30.86
N HIS A 375 24.92 7.08 -30.61
CA HIS A 375 24.05 7.48 -31.68
C HIS A 375 24.60 8.79 -32.23
N LEU A 376 24.65 8.92 -33.56
CA LEU A 376 24.95 10.19 -34.22
C LEU A 376 24.09 11.36 -33.71
N ASN A 377 22.93 11.07 -33.12
CA ASN A 377 22.04 12.03 -32.48
C ASN A 377 22.59 12.66 -31.19
N ALA A 378 23.55 12.02 -30.55
CA ALA A 378 24.19 12.54 -29.35
C ALA A 378 25.29 13.58 -29.65
N PHE A 379 25.75 13.70 -30.90
CA PHE A 379 26.70 14.71 -31.31
C PHE A 379 26.01 16.01 -31.76
N GLY A 380 26.61 17.14 -31.41
CA GLY A 380 26.26 18.44 -31.95
C GLY A 380 27.02 18.74 -33.26
N MET A 381 26.52 19.75 -33.98
CA MET A 381 27.00 20.06 -35.33
C MET A 381 28.35 20.79 -35.34
N ARG A 382 28.55 21.71 -34.37
CA ARG A 382 29.66 22.67 -34.34
C ARG A 382 30.65 22.33 -33.22
N SER A 383 31.85 22.90 -33.30
CA SER A 383 32.81 22.81 -32.19
C SER A 383 32.23 23.41 -30.89
N GLY A 384 32.64 22.89 -29.74
CA GLY A 384 32.17 23.26 -28.40
C GLY A 384 30.75 22.80 -28.07
N THR A 385 30.16 21.89 -28.86
CA THR A 385 28.81 21.35 -28.63
C THR A 385 28.84 19.93 -28.06
N ARG A 386 27.69 19.28 -27.90
CA ARG A 386 27.61 17.95 -27.27
C ARG A 386 28.47 16.93 -28.02
N CYS A 387 29.34 16.21 -27.32
CA CYS A 387 30.07 15.07 -27.86
C CYS A 387 30.08 13.95 -26.81
N PRO A 388 29.58 12.75 -27.14
CA PRO A 388 29.45 11.65 -26.19
C PRO A 388 30.73 10.83 -25.98
N VAL A 389 31.78 11.07 -26.79
CA VAL A 389 33.01 10.26 -26.77
C VAL A 389 34.25 11.10 -27.00
N ASP A 390 35.37 10.64 -26.43
CA ASP A 390 36.67 11.31 -26.57
C ASP A 390 37.33 10.97 -27.89
N LYS A 391 37.16 9.73 -28.37
CA LYS A 391 37.73 9.25 -29.63
C LYS A 391 36.88 8.19 -30.31
N ILE A 392 37.02 8.08 -31.63
CA ILE A 392 36.34 7.09 -32.48
C ILE A 392 37.41 6.22 -33.15
N ASP A 393 37.45 4.94 -32.76
CA ASP A 393 38.31 3.93 -33.38
C ASP A 393 37.55 3.23 -34.53
N TYR A 394 38.20 3.08 -35.68
CA TYR A 394 37.60 2.41 -36.84
C TYR A 394 38.63 1.73 -37.74
N ILE A 395 38.16 0.81 -38.58
CA ILE A 395 38.99 0.11 -39.55
C ILE A 395 38.72 0.72 -40.92
N TYR A 396 39.77 1.22 -41.57
CA TYR A 396 39.71 1.75 -42.93
C TYR A 396 40.18 0.70 -43.94
N ASP A 397 39.80 0.85 -45.21
CA ASP A 397 40.17 -0.05 -46.31
C ASP A 397 41.67 -0.39 -46.22
N ASN A 398 41.98 -1.70 -46.15
CA ASN A 398 43.27 -2.34 -45.82
C ASN A 398 43.44 -2.84 -44.36
N ASN A 399 42.36 -3.01 -43.59
CA ASN A 399 42.40 -3.55 -42.20
C ASN A 399 43.27 -2.72 -41.23
N LYS A 400 43.59 -1.48 -41.57
CA LYS A 400 44.40 -0.61 -40.72
C LYS A 400 43.48 0.11 -39.72
N LYS A 401 43.77 -0.03 -38.43
CA LYS A 401 43.08 0.69 -37.37
C LYS A 401 43.43 2.19 -37.46
N GLN A 402 42.42 3.02 -37.49
CA GLN A 402 42.51 4.48 -37.39
C GLN A 402 41.72 4.97 -36.18
N THR A 403 42.11 6.13 -35.68
CA THR A 403 41.49 6.76 -34.50
C THR A 403 41.30 8.24 -34.82
N ILE A 404 40.13 8.77 -34.47
CA ILE A 404 39.84 10.21 -34.52
C ILE A 404 39.58 10.71 -33.12
N GLU A 405 40.36 11.69 -32.70
CA GLU A 405 40.10 12.45 -31.48
C GLU A 405 38.90 13.38 -31.73
N CYS A 406 37.92 13.34 -30.82
CA CYS A 406 36.69 14.11 -30.90
C CYS A 406 36.79 15.46 -30.18
N TYR A 407 37.91 15.74 -29.53
CA TYR A 407 38.24 17.01 -28.89
C TYR A 407 39.49 17.60 -29.53
N ASP A 408 39.57 18.93 -29.59
CA ASP A 408 40.77 19.66 -30.00
C ASP A 408 41.77 19.81 -28.84
N ASP A 409 42.94 20.38 -29.13
CA ASP A 409 44.03 20.55 -28.16
C ASP A 409 43.65 21.49 -27.00
N ASP A 410 42.64 22.34 -27.20
CA ASP A 410 42.09 23.26 -26.20
C ASP A 410 41.00 22.60 -25.34
N GLY A 411 40.66 21.33 -25.60
CA GLY A 411 39.67 20.55 -24.87
C GLY A 411 38.22 20.81 -25.28
N TYR A 412 37.98 21.51 -26.38
CA TYR A 412 36.63 21.69 -26.93
C TYR A 412 36.28 20.54 -27.86
N SER A 413 35.03 20.11 -27.84
CA SER A 413 34.57 19.08 -28.77
C SER A 413 34.64 19.61 -30.21
N LYS A 414 35.07 18.78 -31.17
CA LYS A 414 35.21 19.20 -32.57
C LYS A 414 33.87 19.37 -33.29
N GLY A 415 32.84 18.64 -32.85
CA GLY A 415 31.53 18.59 -33.52
C GLY A 415 31.53 17.81 -34.85
N LEU A 416 30.35 17.42 -35.34
CA LEU A 416 30.24 16.55 -36.52
C LEU A 416 30.81 17.16 -37.80
N LEU A 417 30.75 18.48 -37.98
CA LEU A 417 31.22 19.11 -39.21
C LEU A 417 32.76 19.01 -39.33
N THR A 418 33.47 19.26 -38.24
CA THR A 418 34.92 19.13 -38.16
C THR A 418 35.35 17.69 -38.33
N ILE A 419 34.67 16.76 -37.64
CA ILE A 419 34.93 15.32 -37.77
C ILE A 419 34.69 14.83 -39.21
N ALA A 420 33.65 15.32 -39.89
CA ALA A 420 33.38 14.99 -41.29
C ALA A 420 34.51 15.44 -42.23
N ASN A 421 35.06 16.65 -42.00
CA ASN A 421 36.19 17.16 -42.76
C ASN A 421 37.47 16.34 -42.51
N GLU A 422 37.76 15.97 -41.26
CA GLU A 422 38.90 15.09 -40.92
C GLU A 422 38.77 13.71 -41.56
N LEU A 423 37.53 13.24 -41.72
CA LEU A 423 37.19 12.00 -42.42
C LEU A 423 37.16 12.11 -43.94
N ASN A 424 37.45 13.28 -44.51
CA ASN A 424 37.34 13.56 -45.94
C ASN A 424 35.94 13.25 -46.51
N VAL A 425 34.89 13.38 -45.70
CA VAL A 425 33.49 13.23 -46.15
C VAL A 425 33.06 14.55 -46.79
N PHE A 426 32.57 14.49 -48.03
CA PHE A 426 32.08 15.68 -48.71
C PHE A 426 30.79 16.20 -48.04
N VAL A 427 30.86 17.40 -47.46
CA VAL A 427 29.71 18.07 -46.83
C VAL A 427 29.25 19.27 -47.67
N PRO A 428 27.98 19.32 -48.14
CA PRO A 428 27.46 20.49 -48.86
C PRO A 428 27.50 21.78 -48.02
N ARG A 429 27.75 22.93 -48.66
CA ARG A 429 27.82 24.27 -47.99
C ARG A 429 26.58 24.63 -47.15
N LYS A 430 25.41 24.05 -47.44
CA LYS A 430 24.14 24.25 -46.71
C LYS A 430 23.59 22.93 -46.15
N CYS A 431 24.45 22.12 -45.55
CA CYS A 431 24.06 20.85 -44.93
C CYS A 431 23.33 21.06 -43.60
N LYS A 432 22.15 20.46 -43.41
CA LYS A 432 21.48 20.43 -42.10
C LYS A 432 22.07 19.32 -41.24
N LEU A 433 21.92 19.43 -39.92
CA LEU A 433 22.43 18.43 -38.97
C LEU A 433 21.96 17.00 -39.28
N ASN A 434 20.70 16.82 -39.68
CA ASN A 434 20.18 15.48 -40.02
C ASN A 434 20.81 14.92 -41.30
N ASP A 435 21.07 15.77 -42.30
CA ASP A 435 21.74 15.36 -43.55
C ASP A 435 23.19 14.97 -43.27
N LEU A 436 23.88 15.74 -42.42
CA LEU A 436 25.25 15.45 -41.97
C LEU A 436 25.33 14.12 -41.21
N LYS A 437 24.38 13.86 -40.31
CA LYS A 437 24.28 12.59 -39.60
C LYS A 437 24.05 11.43 -40.58
N LEU A 438 23.20 11.61 -41.58
CA LEU A 438 22.96 10.59 -42.60
C LEU A 438 24.24 10.29 -43.41
N LEU A 439 24.97 11.31 -43.85
CA LEU A 439 26.25 11.15 -44.54
C LEU A 439 27.28 10.41 -43.68
N LEU A 440 27.44 10.82 -42.42
CA LEU A 440 28.39 10.18 -41.51
C LEU A 440 27.99 8.76 -41.14
N SER A 441 26.68 8.44 -41.06
CA SER A 441 26.21 7.08 -40.77
C SER A 441 26.67 6.02 -41.79
N GLN A 442 27.02 6.46 -43.00
CA GLN A 442 27.52 5.59 -44.06
C GLN A 442 29.04 5.36 -43.96
N HIS A 443 29.75 6.23 -43.26
CA HIS A 443 31.20 6.16 -43.10
C HIS A 443 31.63 5.05 -42.14
N ALA A 444 32.74 4.36 -42.42
CA ALA A 444 33.24 3.23 -41.62
C ALA A 444 33.38 3.57 -40.13
N ALA A 445 33.80 4.82 -39.82
CA ALA A 445 33.94 5.34 -38.47
C ALA A 445 32.67 5.32 -37.63
N PHE A 446 31.49 5.51 -38.25
CA PHE A 446 30.21 5.51 -37.55
C PHE A 446 29.41 4.23 -37.82
N LYS A 447 29.73 3.50 -38.89
CA LYS A 447 29.16 2.20 -39.21
C LYS A 447 29.63 1.11 -38.23
N SER A 448 30.87 1.22 -37.71
CA SER A 448 31.38 0.36 -36.63
C SER A 448 30.66 0.61 -35.30
N MET A 449 30.27 1.86 -35.02
CA MET A 449 29.52 2.20 -33.81
C MET A 449 28.08 1.63 -33.80
N ILE A 450 27.55 1.26 -34.97
CA ILE A 450 26.24 0.60 -35.12
C ILE A 450 26.37 -0.94 -35.07
N ARG A 451 27.58 -1.51 -35.17
CA ARG A 451 27.81 -2.95 -35.41
C ARG A 451 28.42 -3.74 -34.26
N ASN A 452 28.76 -3.13 -33.13
CA ASN A 452 29.38 -3.87 -32.01
C ASN A 452 28.35 -4.67 -31.19
N LEU A 453 27.75 -5.68 -31.83
CA LEU A 453 27.18 -6.85 -31.16
C LEU A 453 28.32 -7.85 -30.93
N PHE A 454 28.78 -7.90 -29.69
CA PHE A 454 29.58 -8.94 -29.05
C PHE A 454 30.12 -10.07 -29.96
N SER A 455 31.37 -9.90 -30.41
CA SER A 455 32.26 -11.03 -30.70
C SER A 455 33.57 -10.82 -29.96
N TYR A 456 33.59 -11.15 -28.67
CA TYR A 456 34.83 -11.51 -28.02
C TYR A 456 34.93 -13.02 -28.07
N SER A 457 35.81 -13.53 -28.94
CA SER A 457 36.36 -14.86 -28.78
C SER A 457 37.15 -14.85 -27.47
N ILE A 458 36.72 -15.66 -26.49
CA ILE A 458 37.45 -15.90 -25.23
C ILE A 458 38.66 -16.79 -25.51
#